data_AF-A0A4Y6PT42-F1
#
_entry.id   AF-A0A4Y6PT42-F1
#
_cell.length_a   1.000
_cell.length_b   1.000
_cell.length_c   1.000
_cell.angle_alpha   90.00
_cell.angle_beta   90.00
_cell.angle_gamma   90.00
#
_symmetry.space_group_name_H-M   'P 1'
#
loop_
_entity.id
_entity.type
_entity.pdbx_description
1 polymer ?
#
loop_
_entity_poly.entity_id
_entity_poly.type
_entity_poly.pdbx_seq_one_letter_code
_entity_poly.pdbx_strand_id
1 'polypeptide(L)'
;MTQWEALALTLALEVPVALLIAWLCGLRDDLARVAAVAVAASLVTHPIAWYLAVSGLADWPFWQRAAVIEAAVVAAETVVYAKALKLRWPPALGVAFTANAVSFAGGLLLVRLL
;
A
#
# COMPACT_ATOMS: atom_id res chain seq x y z
N MET A 1 -13.43 -11.58 -7.94
CA MET A 1 -12.48 -10.51 -8.31
C MET A 1 -11.20 -11.15 -8.82
N THR A 2 -10.70 -10.73 -9.97
CA THR A 2 -9.39 -11.16 -10.49
C THR A 2 -8.26 -10.44 -9.76
N GLN A 3 -7.02 -10.96 -9.82
CA GLN A 3 -5.86 -10.27 -9.23
C GLN A 3 -5.62 -8.89 -9.86
N TRP A 4 -5.93 -8.73 -11.15
CA TRP A 4 -5.82 -7.45 -11.85
C TRP A 4 -6.85 -6.43 -11.37
N GLU A 5 -8.09 -6.86 -11.11
CA GLU A 5 -9.12 -6.00 -10.53
C GLU A 5 -8.74 -5.56 -9.11
N ALA A 6 -8.17 -6.48 -8.31
CA ALA A 6 -7.66 -6.15 -6.97
C ALA A 6 -6.51 -5.13 -7.05
N LEU A 7 -5.59 -5.30 -8.00
CA LEU A 7 -4.49 -4.37 -8.22
C LEU A 7 -5.00 -2.98 -8.62
N ALA A 8 -5.94 -2.94 -9.55
CA ALA A 8 -6.52 -1.68 -10.02
C ALA A 8 -7.22 -0.94 -8.88
N LEU A 9 -7.96 -1.66 -8.04
CA LEU A 9 -8.60 -1.11 -6.85
C LEU A 9 -7.57 -0.58 -5.84
N THR A 10 -6.53 -1.38 -5.53
CA THR A 10 -5.41 -0.95 -4.68
C THR A 10 -4.83 0.37 -5.20
N LEU A 11 -4.47 0.44 -6.48
CA LEU A 11 -3.86 1.63 -7.07
C LEU A 11 -4.83 2.84 -7.02
N ALA A 12 -6.11 2.61 -7.27
CA ALA A 12 -7.14 3.65 -7.20
C ALA A 12 -7.32 4.21 -5.78
N LEU A 13 -7.03 3.42 -4.75
CA LEU A 13 -7.12 3.85 -3.34
C LEU A 13 -5.81 4.45 -2.83
N GLU A 14 -4.68 3.82 -3.10
CA GLU A 14 -3.38 4.18 -2.53
C GLU A 14 -2.76 5.40 -3.20
N VAL A 15 -2.84 5.51 -4.52
CA VAL A 15 -2.18 6.61 -5.25
C VAL A 15 -2.74 7.97 -4.85
N PRO A 16 -4.07 8.19 -4.76
CA PRO A 16 -4.62 9.46 -4.29
C PRO A 16 -4.21 9.80 -2.85
N VAL A 17 -4.15 8.80 -1.97
CA VAL A 17 -3.73 8.98 -0.58
C VAL A 17 -2.26 9.39 -0.51
N ALA A 18 -1.39 8.71 -1.27
CA ALA A 18 0.03 9.04 -1.35
C ALA A 18 0.25 10.46 -1.89
N LEU A 19 -0.48 10.85 -2.93
CA LEU A 19 -0.44 12.20 -3.49
C LEU A 19 -0.91 13.26 -2.49
N LEU A 20 -2.03 13.02 -1.81
CA LEU A 20 -2.57 13.95 -0.81
C LEU A 20 -1.58 14.17 0.34
N ILE A 21 -1.02 13.09 0.90
CA ILE A 21 -0.07 13.20 2.02
C ILE A 21 1.22 13.86 1.56
N ALA A 22 1.74 13.51 0.38
CA ALA A 22 2.93 14.16 -0.19
C ALA A 22 2.69 15.67 -0.38
N TRP A 23 1.51 16.06 -0.86
CA TRP A 23 1.12 17.46 -1.01
C TRP A 23 1.07 18.21 0.33
N LEU A 24 0.54 17.57 1.38
CA LEU A 24 0.51 18.10 2.75
C LEU A 24 1.92 18.21 3.36
N CYS A 25 2.84 17.35 2.96
CA CYS A 25 4.25 17.37 3.37
C CYS A 25 5.13 18.31 2.54
N GLY A 26 4.58 19.05 1.57
CA GLY A 26 5.30 20.05 0.77
C GLY A 26 5.96 19.52 -0.50
N LEU A 27 5.73 18.26 -0.89
CA LEU A 27 6.24 17.68 -2.15
C LEU A 27 5.31 18.02 -3.34
N ARG A 28 5.06 19.32 -3.58
CA ARG A 28 4.08 19.77 -4.59
C ARG A 28 4.62 19.78 -6.02
N ASP A 29 5.92 19.97 -6.18
CA ASP A 29 6.53 20.16 -7.50
C ASP A 29 6.81 18.84 -8.24
N ASP A 30 6.65 17.69 -7.56
CA ASP A 30 7.05 16.37 -8.10
C ASP A 30 5.95 15.31 -7.92
N LEU A 31 4.68 15.72 -7.99
CA LEU A 31 3.52 14.83 -7.82
C LEU A 31 3.50 13.68 -8.84
N ALA A 32 3.99 13.90 -10.07
CA ALA A 32 4.10 12.86 -11.08
C ALA A 32 5.04 11.73 -10.63
N ARG A 33 6.18 12.08 -10.02
CA ARG A 33 7.10 11.10 -9.45
C ARG A 33 6.50 10.42 -8.22
N VAL A 34 5.79 11.14 -7.36
CA VAL A 34 5.08 10.54 -6.22
C VAL A 34 4.11 9.46 -6.71
N ALA A 35 3.30 9.77 -7.72
CA ALA A 35 2.39 8.80 -8.33
C ALA A 35 3.14 7.61 -8.93
N ALA A 36 4.20 7.85 -9.70
CA ALA A 36 4.98 6.77 -10.31
C ALA A 36 5.64 5.85 -9.27
N VAL A 37 6.16 6.41 -8.18
CA VAL A 37 6.76 5.65 -7.08
C VAL A 37 5.69 4.87 -6.31
N ALA A 38 4.53 5.46 -6.04
CA ALA A 38 3.42 4.77 -5.38
C ALA A 38 2.95 3.58 -6.22
N VAL A 39 2.72 3.78 -7.52
CA VAL A 39 2.37 2.69 -8.45
C VAL A 39 3.43 1.60 -8.44
N ALA A 40 4.71 1.96 -8.59
CA ALA A 40 5.80 0.99 -8.60
C ALA A 40 5.91 0.23 -7.28
N ALA A 41 5.71 0.89 -6.14
CA ALA A 41 5.70 0.27 -4.83
C ALA A 41 4.58 -0.78 -4.74
N SER A 42 3.33 -0.39 -5.03
CA SER A 42 2.17 -1.29 -4.96
C SER A 42 2.31 -2.48 -5.93
N LEU A 43 2.83 -2.25 -7.16
CA LEU A 43 3.08 -3.32 -8.15
C LEU A 43 4.08 -4.38 -7.66
N VAL A 44 5.01 -4.00 -6.78
CA VAL A 44 6.00 -4.92 -6.22
C VAL A 44 5.48 -5.59 -4.95
N THR A 45 4.84 -4.83 -4.07
CA THR A 45 4.41 -5.32 -2.74
C THR A 45 3.18 -6.22 -2.83
N HIS A 46 2.19 -5.88 -3.64
CA HIS A 46 0.90 -6.55 -3.63
C HIS A 46 0.89 -7.98 -4.20
N PRO A 47 1.58 -8.29 -5.31
CA PRO A 47 1.69 -9.68 -5.77
C PRO A 47 2.32 -10.60 -4.71
N ILE A 48 3.32 -10.09 -3.97
CA ILE A 48 3.96 -10.82 -2.88
C ILE A 48 3.00 -10.97 -1.70
N ALA A 49 2.30 -9.89 -1.31
CA ALA A 49 1.31 -9.91 -0.26
C ALA A 49 0.20 -10.94 -0.53
N TRP A 50 -0.30 -11.03 -1.75
CA TRP A 50 -1.32 -12.01 -2.13
C TRP A 50 -0.79 -13.44 -2.15
N TYR A 51 0.44 -13.65 -2.63
CA TYR A 51 1.09 -14.95 -2.55
C TYR A 51 1.22 -15.42 -1.10
N LEU A 52 1.64 -14.52 -0.19
CA LEU A 52 1.71 -14.83 1.24
C LEU A 52 0.32 -15.09 1.83
N ALA A 53 -0.70 -14.34 1.42
CA ALA A 53 -2.06 -14.49 1.93
C ALA A 53 -2.70 -15.82 1.51
N VAL A 54 -2.46 -16.27 0.28
CA VAL A 54 -3.11 -17.46 -0.31
C VAL A 54 -2.31 -18.73 -0.07
N SER A 55 -0.97 -18.65 -0.13
CA SER A 55 -0.10 -19.83 -0.11
C SER A 55 0.86 -19.82 1.08
N GLY A 56 1.58 -18.71 1.32
CA GLY A 56 2.67 -18.69 2.30
C GLY A 56 2.24 -18.79 3.75
N LEU A 57 1.08 -18.22 4.09
CA LEU A 57 0.51 -18.16 5.44
C LEU A 57 -0.93 -18.67 5.45
N ALA A 58 -1.28 -19.58 4.52
CA ALA A 58 -2.66 -20.04 4.33
C ALA A 58 -3.30 -20.58 5.61
N ASP A 59 -2.52 -21.30 6.43
CA ASP A 59 -2.97 -21.94 7.67
C ASP A 59 -3.07 -21.00 8.88
N TRP A 60 -2.66 -19.74 8.72
CA TRP A 60 -2.71 -18.76 9.81
C TRP A 60 -4.11 -18.17 9.94
N PRO A 61 -4.58 -17.92 11.19
CA PRO A 61 -5.79 -17.15 11.42
C PRO A 61 -5.77 -15.81 10.71
N PHE A 62 -6.91 -15.44 10.12
CA PHE A 62 -7.05 -14.29 9.22
C PHE A 62 -6.38 -13.01 9.77
N TRP A 63 -6.68 -12.62 11.01
CA TRP A 63 -6.18 -11.38 11.59
C TRP A 63 -4.67 -11.39 11.81
N GLN A 64 -4.09 -12.52 12.16
CA GLN A 64 -2.65 -12.66 12.39
C GLN A 64 -1.91 -12.63 11.05
N ARG A 65 -2.45 -13.34 10.05
CA ARG A 65 -1.96 -13.32 8.67
C ARG A 65 -1.99 -11.91 8.10
N ALA A 66 -3.14 -11.22 8.18
CA ALA A 66 -3.29 -9.86 7.70
C ALA A 66 -2.29 -8.94 8.40
N ALA A 67 -2.23 -8.92 9.73
CA ALA A 67 -1.32 -8.04 10.47
C ALA A 67 0.15 -8.19 10.05
N VAL A 68 0.62 -9.43 9.84
CA VAL A 68 2.00 -9.70 9.40
C VAL A 68 2.24 -9.21 7.97
N ILE A 69 1.32 -9.51 7.05
CA ILE A 69 1.44 -9.11 5.64
C ILE A 69 1.40 -7.59 5.52
N GLU A 70 0.40 -6.95 6.14
CA GLU A 70 0.26 -5.49 6.10
C GLU A 70 1.46 -4.78 6.73
N ALA A 71 2.00 -5.30 7.84
CA ALA A 71 3.20 -4.73 8.44
C ALA A 71 4.42 -4.84 7.52
N ALA A 72 4.57 -5.97 6.81
CA ALA A 72 5.66 -6.16 5.85
C ALA A 72 5.52 -5.23 4.63
N VAL A 73 4.30 -5.06 4.11
CA VAL A 73 3.98 -4.13 3.02
C VAL A 73 4.32 -2.69 3.45
N VAL A 74 3.80 -2.24 4.59
CA VAL A 74 4.08 -0.88 5.11
C VAL A 74 5.57 -0.66 5.30
N ALA A 75 6.31 -1.63 5.85
CA ALA A 75 7.75 -1.50 6.02
C ALA A 75 8.48 -1.38 4.68
N ALA A 76 8.12 -2.21 3.69
CA ALA A 76 8.72 -2.17 2.36
C ALA A 76 8.44 -0.84 1.65
N GLU A 77 7.19 -0.40 1.65
CA GLU A 77 6.78 0.87 1.01
C GLU A 77 7.37 2.08 1.70
N THR A 78 7.50 2.05 3.04
CA THR A 78 8.21 3.08 3.80
C THR A 78 9.64 3.23 3.30
N VAL A 79 10.35 2.12 3.08
CA VAL A 79 11.73 2.15 2.55
C VAL A 79 11.75 2.71 1.12
N VAL A 80 10.80 2.32 0.28
CA VAL A 80 10.67 2.84 -1.09
C VAL A 80 10.42 4.34 -1.06
N TYR A 81 9.45 4.84 -0.29
CA TYR A 81 9.16 6.27 -0.19
C TYR A 81 10.32 7.07 0.42
N ALA A 82 10.94 6.57 1.49
CA ALA A 82 12.09 7.23 2.09
C ALA A 82 13.26 7.38 1.11
N LYS A 83 13.55 6.35 0.30
CA LYS A 83 14.67 6.37 -0.65
C LYS A 83 14.33 7.07 -1.96
N ALA A 84 13.21 6.70 -2.59
CA ALA A 84 12.84 7.17 -3.92
C ALA A 84 12.31 8.61 -3.91
N LEU A 85 11.60 9.02 -2.85
CA LEU A 85 11.09 10.39 -2.69
C LEU A 85 11.95 11.25 -1.76
N LYS A 86 13.04 10.70 -1.20
CA LYS A 86 13.92 11.37 -0.24
C LYS A 86 13.18 11.92 0.99
N LEU A 87 12.07 11.27 1.36
CA LEU A 87 11.30 11.62 2.54
C LEU A 87 12.07 11.25 3.81
N ARG A 88 11.88 12.03 4.87
CA ARG A 88 12.29 11.59 6.22
C ARG A 88 11.47 10.35 6.58
N TRP A 89 12.04 9.47 7.42
CA TRP A 89 11.40 8.22 7.83
C TRP A 89 9.97 8.40 8.39
N PRO A 90 9.68 9.37 9.29
CA PRO A 90 8.33 9.47 9.84
C PRO A 90 7.26 9.84 8.79
N PRO A 91 7.46 10.86 7.91
CA PRO A 91 6.55 11.09 6.79
C PRO A 91 6.41 9.90 5.83
N ALA A 92 7.51 9.21 5.49
CA ALA A 92 7.47 8.03 4.62
C ALA A 92 6.61 6.91 5.22
N LEU A 93 6.75 6.66 6.53
CA LEU A 93 5.93 5.70 7.26
C LEU A 93 4.46 6.13 7.30
N GLY A 94 4.19 7.41 7.54
CA GLY A 94 2.83 7.95 7.54
C GLY A 94 2.12 7.76 6.20
N VAL A 95 2.82 7.99 5.08
CA VAL A 95 2.30 7.75 3.73
C VAL A 95 1.97 6.27 3.54
N ALA A 96 2.95 5.38 3.74
CA ALA A 96 2.78 3.94 3.54
C ALA A 96 1.67 3.36 4.42
N PHE A 97 1.68 3.70 5.71
CA PHE A 97 0.67 3.22 6.66
C PHE A 97 -0.74 3.67 6.27
N THR A 98 -0.91 4.95 5.92
CA THR A 98 -2.25 5.49 5.62
C THR A 98 -2.78 4.94 4.30
N ALA A 99 -1.94 4.87 3.25
CA ALA A 99 -2.32 4.30 1.97
C ALA A 99 -2.75 2.83 2.14
N ASN A 100 -1.92 2.03 2.81
CA ASN A 100 -2.20 0.62 3.06
C ASN A 100 -3.42 0.41 3.97
N ALA A 101 -3.62 1.23 4.99
CA ALA A 101 -4.80 1.15 5.85
C ALA A 101 -6.09 1.44 5.07
N VAL A 102 -6.06 2.39 4.13
CA VAL A 102 -7.21 2.72 3.27
C VAL A 102 -7.49 1.58 2.29
N SER A 103 -6.47 1.01 1.65
CA SER A 103 -6.65 -0.12 0.72
C SER A 103 -7.15 -1.37 1.44
N PHE A 104 -6.57 -1.70 2.61
CA PHE A 104 -7.02 -2.80 3.47
C PHE A 104 -8.48 -2.62 3.91
N ALA A 105 -8.84 -1.44 4.43
CA ALA A 105 -10.21 -1.14 4.84
C ALA A 105 -11.19 -1.21 3.66
N GLY A 106 -10.80 -0.68 2.49
CA GLY A 106 -11.57 -0.78 1.25
C GLY A 106 -11.82 -2.24 0.86
N GLY A 107 -10.79 -3.08 0.94
CA GLY A 107 -10.90 -4.53 0.70
C GLY A 107 -11.85 -5.22 1.68
N LEU A 108 -11.75 -4.93 2.98
CA LEU A 108 -12.66 -5.50 3.99
C LEU A 108 -14.12 -5.11 3.76
N LEU A 109 -14.36 -3.85 3.38
CA LEU A 109 -15.72 -3.37 3.10
C LEU A 109 -16.31 -4.09 1.89
N LEU A 110 -15.54 -4.25 0.81
CA LEU A 110 -15.97 -4.99 -0.37
C LEU A 110 -16.34 -6.44 -0.05
N VAL A 111 -15.51 -7.14 0.74
CA VAL A 111 -15.78 -8.53 1.14
C VAL A 111 -17.04 -8.64 2.02
N ARG A 112 -17.39 -7.61 2.80
CA ARG A 112 -18.61 -7.61 3.62
C ARG A 112 -19.87 -7.26 2.84
N LEU A 113 -19.74 -6.55 1.72
CA LEU A 113 -20.86 -6.08 0.90
C LEU A 113 -21.22 -7.07 -0.22
N LEU A 114 -20.33 -8.01 -0.54
CA LEU A 114 -20.51 -9.08 -1.53
C LEU A 114 -20.81 -10.41 -0.85
#